data_AF-A0A931RJ96-F1
#
_entry.id   AF-A0A931RJ96-F1
#
_cell.length_a   1.000
_cell.length_b   1.000
_cell.length_c   1.000
_cell.angle_alpha   90.00
_cell.angle_beta   90.00
_cell.angle_gamma   90.00
#
_symmetry.space_group_name_H-M   'P 1'
#
loop_
_entity.id
_entity.type
_entity.pdbx_description
1 polymer ?
#
loop_
_entity_poly.entity_id
_entity_poly.type
_entity_poly.pdbx_seq_one_letter_code
_entity_poly.pdbx_strand_id
1 'polypeptide(L)' 'PAVEILVGNTAVSSNIRDGKTHLIDSVIQTSQSIGMIPLETSLATLVLSGAISLETAKSYALRPDELLRLIG' A
#
# COMPACT_ATOMS: atom_id res chain seq x y z
N PRO A 1 -4.99 -0.09 -13.62
CA PRO A 1 -3.99 0.83 -13.02
C PRO A 1 -3.72 0.38 -11.59
N ALA A 2 -2.51 0.60 -11.06
CA ALA A 2 -2.17 0.38 -9.66
C ALA A 2 -2.15 1.73 -8.94
N VAL A 3 -2.73 1.80 -7.74
CA VAL A 3 -2.82 3.05 -6.95
C VAL A 3 -2.61 2.78 -5.47
N GLU A 4 -2.03 3.75 -4.78
CA GLU A 4 -2.03 3.83 -3.31
C GLU A 4 -3.04 4.88 -2.88
N ILE A 5 -3.79 4.61 -1.80
CA ILE A 5 -4.79 5.53 -1.24
C ILE A 5 -4.46 5.82 0.21
N LEU A 6 -4.17 7.09 0.49
CA LEU A 6 -3.99 7.64 1.83
C LEU A 6 -5.13 8.61 2.15
N VAL A 7 -5.89 8.34 3.20
CA VAL A 7 -6.99 9.21 3.67
C VAL A 7 -6.47 10.17 4.73
N GLY A 8 -6.69 11.48 4.55
CA GLY A 8 -6.25 12.54 5.47
C GLY A 8 -7.00 12.58 6.80
N ASN A 9 -6.78 11.58 7.66
CA ASN A 9 -7.38 11.52 9.00
C ASN A 9 -6.51 12.26 10.05
N THR A 10 -6.97 12.27 11.30
CA THR A 10 -6.27 12.92 12.42
C THR A 10 -4.87 12.32 12.64
N ALA A 11 -4.70 11.00 12.51
CA ALA A 11 -3.40 10.34 12.71
C ALA A 11 -2.39 10.76 11.65
N VAL A 12 -2.79 10.76 10.37
CA VAL A 12 -1.97 11.22 9.24
C VAL A 12 -1.59 12.68 9.43
N SER A 13 -2.57 13.54 9.74
CA SER A 13 -2.35 14.97 9.94
C SER A 13 -1.37 15.24 11.10
N SER A 14 -1.48 14.50 12.20
CA SER A 14 -0.54 14.61 13.33
C SER A 14 0.86 14.13 12.96
N ASN A 15 0.98 13.00 12.27
CA ASN A 15 2.28 12.49 11.82
C ASN A 15 3.00 13.47 10.89
N ILE A 16 2.27 14.17 10.01
CA ILE A 16 2.84 15.21 9.15
C ILE A 16 3.32 16.40 9.99
N ARG A 17 2.51 16.93 10.90
CA ARG A 17 2.88 18.08 11.76
C ARG A 17 4.11 17.80 12.63
N ASP A 18 4.23 16.57 13.11
CA ASP A 18 5.32 16.14 13.99
C ASP A 18 6.58 15.68 13.23
N GLY A 19 6.57 15.70 11.88
CA GLY A 19 7.69 15.20 11.06
C GLY A 19 7.87 13.68 11.10
N LYS A 20 6.87 12.93 11.58
CA LYS A 20 6.87 11.46 11.70
C LYS A 20 6.30 10.80 10.44
N THR A 21 6.71 11.26 9.26
CA THR A 21 6.17 10.80 7.97
C THR A 21 6.43 9.31 7.72
N HIS A 22 7.52 8.76 8.24
CA HIS A 22 7.82 7.32 8.19
C HIS A 22 6.75 6.44 8.87
N LEU A 23 5.95 6.99 9.79
CA LEU A 23 4.84 6.24 10.41
C LEU A 23 3.60 6.16 9.52
N ILE A 24 3.51 6.97 8.46
CA ILE A 24 2.34 7.01 7.56
C ILE A 24 2.17 5.67 6.83
N ASP A 25 3.26 5.01 6.44
CA ASP A 25 3.22 3.71 5.78
C ASP A 25 2.47 2.66 6.62
N SER A 26 2.76 2.60 7.92
CA SER A 26 2.08 1.71 8.86
C SER A 26 0.61 2.11 9.06
N VAL A 27 0.30 3.41 9.01
CA VAL A 27 -1.08 3.89 9.08
C VAL A 27 -1.88 3.42 7.86
N ILE A 28 -1.32 3.52 6.65
CA ILE A 28 -1.98 3.04 5.42
C ILE A 28 -2.26 1.54 5.51
N GLN A 29 -1.27 0.75 5.94
CA GLN A 29 -1.41 -0.71 6.07
C GLN A 29 -2.51 -1.14 7.05
N THR A 30 -2.64 -0.42 8.17
CA THR A 30 -3.57 -0.78 9.27
C THR A 30 -4.96 -0.17 9.11
N SER A 31 -5.13 0.83 8.22
CA SER A 31 -6.36 1.60 8.07
C SER A 31 -7.16 1.25 6.81
N GLN A 32 -7.04 0.00 6.33
CA GLN A 32 -7.79 -0.46 5.14
C GLN A 32 -9.31 -0.36 5.31
N SER A 33 -9.81 -0.50 6.54
CA SER A 33 -11.24 -0.41 6.88
C SER A 33 -11.86 0.96 6.59
N ILE A 34 -11.05 2.02 6.51
CA ILE A 34 -11.49 3.38 6.18
C ILE A 34 -11.14 3.77 4.74
N GLY A 35 -10.90 2.77 3.88
CA GLY A 35 -10.66 2.95 2.45
C GLY A 35 -9.22 3.28 2.07
N MET A 36 -8.26 3.14 2.99
CA MET A 36 -6.84 3.20 2.63
C MET A 36 -6.43 1.94 1.87
N ILE A 37 -5.54 2.09 0.89
CA ILE A 37 -5.06 0.98 0.07
C ILE A 37 -3.54 1.11 -0.05
N PRO A 38 -2.76 0.20 0.54
CA PRO A 38 -1.33 0.11 0.28
C PRO A 38 -1.06 -0.20 -1.20
N LEU A 39 0.04 0.32 -1.76
CA LEU A 39 0.44 0.00 -3.13
C LEU A 39 0.54 -1.52 -3.37
N GLU A 40 1.11 -2.26 -2.42
CA GLU A 40 1.26 -3.71 -2.53
C GLU A 40 -0.09 -4.44 -2.67
N THR A 41 -1.14 -3.96 -2.00
CA THR A 41 -2.50 -4.51 -2.12
C THR A 41 -3.10 -4.26 -3.51
N SER A 42 -2.87 -3.08 -4.08
CA SER A 42 -3.31 -2.77 -5.44
C SER A 42 -2.57 -3.61 -6.48
N LEU A 43 -1.25 -3.75 -6.34
CA LEU A 43 -0.43 -4.62 -7.19
C LEU A 43 -0.81 -6.09 -7.07
N ALA A 44 -0.99 -6.60 -5.85
CA ALA A 44 -1.42 -7.98 -5.60
C ALA A 44 -2.75 -8.28 -6.31
N THR A 45 -3.71 -7.35 -6.24
CA THR A 45 -5.00 -7.48 -6.93
C THR A 45 -4.84 -7.61 -8.45
N LEU A 46 -3.92 -6.84 -9.05
CA LEU A 46 -3.64 -6.92 -10.49
C LEU A 46 -2.94 -8.23 -10.87
N VAL A 47 -2.05 -8.76 -10.02
CA VAL A 47 -1.42 -10.06 -10.24
C VAL A 47 -2.45 -11.19 -10.13
N LEU A 48 -3.24 -11.19 -9.05
CA LEU A 48 -4.25 -12.22 -8.79
C LEU A 48 -5.36 -12.24 -9.85
N SER A 49 -5.67 -11.10 -10.45
CA SER A 49 -6.60 -11.01 -11.60
C SER A 49 -5.97 -11.35 -12.95
N GLY A 50 -4.65 -11.60 -12.99
CA GLY A 50 -3.91 -11.90 -14.23
C GLY A 50 -3.67 -10.68 -15.12
N ALA A 51 -3.97 -9.47 -14.66
CA ALA A 51 -3.80 -8.23 -15.42
C ALA A 51 -2.32 -7.87 -15.64
N ILE A 52 -1.43 -8.28 -14.72
CA ILE A 52 0.02 -8.10 -14.82
C ILE A 52 0.76 -9.35 -14.32
N SER A 53 2.01 -9.52 -14.74
CA SER A 53 2.88 -10.59 -14.24
C SER A 53 3.41 -10.28 -12.83
N LEU A 54 3.77 -11.32 -12.07
CA LEU A 54 4.43 -11.15 -10.76
C LEU A 54 5.75 -10.38 -10.88
N GLU A 55 6.55 -10.66 -11.91
CA GLU A 55 7.80 -9.94 -12.22
C GLU A 55 7.54 -8.43 -12.39
N THR A 56 6.51 -8.08 -13.16
CA THR A 56 6.08 -6.69 -13.33
C THR A 56 5.64 -6.09 -11.99
N ALA A 57 4.83 -6.78 -11.21
CA ALA A 57 4.40 -6.24 -9.92
C ALA A 57 5.58 -6.01 -8.95
N LYS A 58 6.54 -6.94 -8.91
CA LYS A 58 7.73 -6.83 -8.06
C LYS A 58 8.64 -5.67 -8.43
N SER A 59 8.74 -5.29 -9.71
CA SER A 59 9.57 -4.15 -10.12
C SER A 59 9.00 -2.79 -9.74
N TYR A 60 7.69 -2.71 -9.45
CA TYR A 60 7.01 -1.49 -8.99
C TYR A 60 6.66 -1.49 -7.50
N ALA A 61 6.78 -2.63 -6.81
CA ALA A 61 6.47 -2.72 -5.38
C ALA A 61 7.52 -1.98 -4.54
N LEU A 62 7.05 -1.19 -3.56
CA LEU A 62 7.93 -0.57 -2.57
C LEU A 62 8.44 -1.62 -1.57
N ARG A 63 7.61 -2.63 -1.27
CA ARG A 63 7.92 -3.76 -0.40
C ARG A 63 7.59 -5.08 -1.11
N PRO A 64 8.53 -5.63 -1.91
CA PRO A 64 8.32 -6.88 -2.64
C PRO A 64 7.95 -8.06 -1.74
N ASP A 65 8.48 -8.12 -0.52
CA ASP A 65 8.16 -9.19 0.44
C ASP A 65 6.70 -9.16 0.89
N GLU A 66 6.15 -7.96 1.09
CA GLU A 66 4.73 -7.79 1.44
C GLU A 66 3.83 -8.13 0.26
N LEU A 67 4.22 -7.76 -0.96
CA LEU A 67 3.53 -8.18 -2.18
C LEU A 67 3.45 -9.71 -2.28
N LEU A 68 4.56 -10.42 -2.04
CA LEU A 68 4.60 -11.88 -2.07
C LEU A 68 3.66 -12.47 -1.01
N ARG A 69 3.68 -11.94 0.21
CA ARG A 69 2.78 -12.37 1.30
C ARG A 69 1.29 -12.22 0.96
N LEU A 70 0.93 -11.21 0.16
CA LEU A 70 -0.45 -10.95 -0.25
C LEU A 70 -0.93 -11.87 -1.38
N ILE A 71 -0.01 -12.44 -2.17
CA ILE A 71 -0.34 -13.29 -3.32
C ILE A 71 -0.38 -14.78 -2.93
N GLY A 72 0.38 -15.19 -1.91
CA GLY A 72 0.42 -16.57 -1.41
C GLY A 72 1.83 -17.05 -1.18
#